data_AF-A0A1J0WCP3-F1
#
_entry.id   AF-A0A1J0WCP3-F1
#
_cell.length_a   1.000
_cell.length_b   1.000
_cell.length_c   1.000
_cell.angle_alpha   90.00
_cell.angle_beta   90.00
_cell.angle_gamma   90.00
#
_symmetry.space_group_name_H-M   'P 1'
#
loop_
_entity.id
_entity.type
_entity.pdbx_description
1 polymer ?
#
loop_
_entity_poly.entity_id
_entity_poly.type
_entity_poly.pdbx_seq_one_letter_code
_entity_poly.pdbx_strand_id
1 'polypeptide(L)'
;MQVYTHARAGTIVLCALMISSCAETGSLGQKSFETEYSTARDALEGGDFAKANRVYKRLVPDAGALQPRIRLELSHGYLRAGDFDAAAREAGSLAQTQQGDGRAAALSVQATAVHELGLKALASGDAVTGKSYLEQAEAALTEVLATNPDLDPLGSMAGRRASIQSRLSGMK
;
A
#
# COMPACT_ATOMS: atom_id res chain seq x y z
N MET A 1 -88.23 10.55 -18.10
CA MET A 1 -87.24 9.92 -17.20
C MET A 1 -85.94 9.84 -17.98
N GLN A 2 -84.95 10.75 -17.87
CA GLN A 2 -84.04 11.00 -16.72
C GLN A 2 -83.49 9.66 -16.18
N VAL A 3 -82.20 9.34 -16.12
CA VAL A 3 -80.92 10.03 -16.37
C VAL A 3 -79.90 8.90 -16.68
N TYR A 4 -79.00 9.09 -17.66
CA TYR A 4 -77.80 8.26 -17.80
C TYR A 4 -76.65 8.91 -17.01
N THR A 5 -76.19 8.23 -15.96
CA THR A 5 -74.92 8.45 -15.24
C THR A 5 -74.35 7.06 -15.00
N HIS A 6 -73.12 6.72 -15.33
CA HIS A 6 -71.92 7.32 -14.75
C HIS A 6 -70.73 7.40 -15.72
N ALA A 7 -70.23 8.63 -15.75
CA ALA A 7 -68.86 9.09 -15.98
C ALA A 7 -67.74 8.03 -16.08
N ARG A 8 -67.04 8.15 -17.22
CA ARG A 8 -65.60 7.99 -17.40
C ARG A 8 -64.77 8.33 -16.16
N ALA A 9 -63.85 7.43 -15.79
CA ALA A 9 -62.49 7.78 -15.39
C ALA A 9 -61.66 6.49 -15.34
N GLY A 10 -60.93 6.23 -16.44
CA GLY A 10 -59.84 5.27 -16.42
C GLY A 10 -58.69 5.88 -15.63
N THR A 11 -58.43 5.37 -14.44
CA THR A 11 -57.24 5.74 -13.67
C THR A 11 -56.16 4.71 -13.94
N ILE A 12 -55.31 5.09 -14.88
CA ILE A 12 -54.05 4.43 -15.20
C ILE A 12 -53.15 4.48 -13.96
N VAL A 13 -52.72 3.29 -13.56
CA VAL A 13 -51.40 2.94 -13.00
C VAL A 13 -50.54 4.14 -12.61
N LEU A 14 -50.41 4.38 -11.31
CA LEU A 14 -49.22 5.02 -10.75
C LEU A 14 -48.71 4.14 -9.60
N CYS A 15 -48.17 2.98 -9.98
CA CYS A 15 -47.14 2.34 -9.18
C CYS A 15 -45.97 3.32 -9.12
N ALA A 16 -45.94 4.15 -8.08
CA ALA A 16 -44.75 4.85 -7.64
C ALA A 16 -43.73 3.80 -7.20
N LEU A 17 -43.05 3.22 -8.20
CA LEU A 17 -41.74 2.62 -8.03
C LEU A 17 -40.86 3.74 -7.49
N MET A 18 -40.73 3.76 -6.17
CA MET A 18 -39.58 4.36 -5.50
C MET A 18 -38.38 3.52 -5.92
N ILE A 19 -37.93 3.75 -7.16
CA ILE A 19 -36.59 3.44 -7.57
C ILE A 19 -35.75 4.28 -6.61
N SER A 20 -35.27 3.62 -5.57
CA SER A 20 -34.10 4.04 -4.82
C SER A 20 -33.04 4.33 -5.87
N SER A 21 -32.98 5.57 -6.32
CA SER A 21 -31.80 6.14 -6.91
C SER A 21 -30.76 5.94 -5.82
N CYS A 22 -29.97 4.86 -5.93
CA CYS A 22 -28.57 4.91 -5.55
C CYS A 22 -28.01 6.08 -6.33
N ALA A 23 -28.18 7.27 -5.77
CA ALA A 23 -27.52 8.46 -6.25
C ALA A 23 -26.06 8.04 -6.28
N GLU A 24 -25.51 8.07 -7.48
CA GLU A 24 -24.12 7.88 -7.76
C GLU A 24 -23.39 9.04 -7.07
N THR A 25 -23.18 8.94 -5.76
CA THR A 25 -22.43 9.92 -4.95
C THR A 25 -20.93 9.82 -5.20
N GLY A 26 -20.51 9.19 -6.31
CA GLY A 26 -19.15 9.24 -6.83
C GLY A 26 -19.11 10.20 -8.01
N SER A 27 -18.81 11.48 -7.80
CA SER A 27 -18.66 12.39 -8.94
C SER A 27 -17.58 13.46 -8.80
N LEU A 28 -17.29 13.95 -7.59
CA LEU A 28 -16.23 14.96 -7.39
C LEU A 28 -15.01 14.42 -6.63
N GLY A 29 -15.21 13.75 -5.50
CA GLY A 29 -14.11 13.20 -4.69
C GLY A 29 -13.34 12.06 -5.37
N GLN A 30 -14.05 11.14 -6.03
CA GLN A 30 -13.44 9.99 -6.71
C GLN A 30 -12.59 10.41 -7.92
N LYS A 31 -13.08 11.38 -8.71
CA LYS A 31 -12.33 11.96 -9.84
C LYS A 31 -11.08 12.72 -9.37
N SER A 32 -11.17 13.38 -8.21
CA SER A 32 -10.02 14.01 -7.56
C SER A 32 -8.99 12.97 -7.10
N PHE A 33 -9.43 11.87 -6.47
CA PHE A 33 -8.54 10.79 -6.03
C PHE A 33 -7.83 10.14 -7.22
N GLU A 34 -8.55 9.80 -8.29
CA GLU A 34 -7.97 9.20 -9.50
C GLU A 34 -6.92 10.11 -10.15
N THR A 35 -7.22 11.40 -10.25
CA THR A 35 -6.29 12.40 -10.80
C THR A 35 -5.02 12.52 -9.95
N GLU A 36 -5.16 12.57 -8.62
CA GLU A 36 -4.02 12.61 -7.71
C GLU A 36 -3.21 11.31 -7.75
N TYR A 37 -3.88 10.16 -7.80
CA TYR A 37 -3.23 8.86 -7.93
C TYR A 37 -2.41 8.76 -9.22
N SER A 38 -2.98 9.14 -10.37
CA SER A 38 -2.25 9.19 -11.64
C SER A 38 -1.05 10.13 -11.56
N THR A 39 -1.22 11.32 -10.96
CA THR A 39 -0.12 12.27 -10.77
C THR A 39 1.01 11.69 -9.92
N ALA A 40 0.68 10.93 -8.87
CA ALA A 40 1.66 10.26 -8.03
C ALA A 40 2.41 9.18 -8.81
N ARG A 41 1.69 8.37 -9.60
CA ARG A 41 2.28 7.33 -10.44
C ARG A 41 3.20 7.90 -11.51
N ASP A 42 2.78 8.93 -12.23
CA ASP A 42 3.59 9.56 -13.27
C ASP A 42 4.88 10.15 -12.68
N ALA A 43 4.79 10.78 -11.50
CA ALA A 43 5.96 11.27 -10.78
C ALA A 43 6.88 10.12 -10.34
N LEU A 44 6.31 9.01 -9.85
CA LEU A 44 7.04 7.84 -9.39
C LEU A 44 7.77 7.12 -10.53
N GLU A 45 7.12 7.00 -11.69
CA GLU A 45 7.67 6.41 -12.93
C GLU A 45 8.70 7.33 -13.58
N GLY A 46 8.49 8.65 -13.50
CA GLY A 46 9.45 9.68 -13.94
C GLY A 46 10.63 9.91 -12.98
N GLY A 47 10.69 9.24 -11.83
CA GLY A 47 11.78 9.37 -10.85
C GLY A 47 11.69 10.58 -9.91
N ASP A 48 10.63 11.39 -9.99
CA ASP A 48 10.34 12.45 -9.03
C ASP A 48 9.70 11.87 -7.76
N PHE A 49 10.51 11.13 -7.01
CA PHE A 49 10.07 10.44 -5.79
C PHE A 49 9.58 11.42 -4.72
N ALA A 50 10.17 12.62 -4.66
CA ALA A 50 9.74 13.64 -3.71
C ALA A 50 8.30 14.10 -3.98
N LYS A 51 7.96 14.36 -5.25
CA LYS A 51 6.58 14.67 -5.64
C LYS A 51 5.66 13.48 -5.43
N ALA A 52 6.03 12.30 -5.89
CA ALA A 52 5.23 11.08 -5.71
C ALA A 52 4.87 10.85 -4.24
N ASN A 53 5.87 10.87 -3.35
CA ASN A 53 5.68 10.66 -1.91
C ASN A 53 4.79 11.72 -1.28
N ARG A 54 4.90 12.99 -1.69
CA ARG A 54 4.00 14.05 -1.20
C ARG A 54 2.55 13.80 -1.61
N VAL A 55 2.31 13.38 -2.85
CA VAL A 55 0.95 13.12 -3.33
C VAL A 55 0.37 11.88 -2.66
N TYR A 56 1.10 10.76 -2.61
CA TYR A 56 0.65 9.56 -1.89
C TYR A 56 0.31 9.83 -0.42
N LYS A 57 1.13 10.62 0.30
CA LYS A 57 0.84 11.02 1.68
C LYS A 57 -0.52 11.71 1.83
N ARG A 58 -0.88 12.57 0.88
CA ARG A 58 -2.19 13.26 0.90
C ARG A 58 -3.34 12.31 0.57
N LEU A 59 -3.09 11.28 -0.23
CA LEU A 59 -4.10 10.29 -0.59
C LEU A 59 -4.41 9.30 0.54
N VAL A 60 -3.45 8.98 1.41
CA VAL A 60 -3.61 7.95 2.47
C VAL A 60 -4.87 8.14 3.35
N PRO A 61 -5.18 9.35 3.86
CA PRO A 61 -6.36 9.55 4.71
C PRO A 61 -7.69 9.28 3.99
N ASP A 62 -7.76 9.63 2.70
CA ASP A 62 -8.99 9.57 1.91
C ASP A 62 -9.12 8.29 1.06
N ALA A 63 -8.12 7.41 1.10
CA ALA A 63 -8.05 6.21 0.26
C ALA A 63 -9.08 5.12 0.61
N GLY A 64 -9.73 5.19 1.77
CA GLY A 64 -10.71 4.19 2.22
C GLY A 64 -10.15 2.77 2.14
N ALA A 65 -10.86 1.88 1.43
CA ALA A 65 -10.44 0.48 1.24
C ALA A 65 -9.09 0.33 0.49
N LEU A 66 -8.68 1.33 -0.29
CA LEU A 66 -7.40 1.33 -1.00
C LEU A 66 -6.22 1.74 -0.12
N GLN A 67 -6.46 2.17 1.12
CA GLN A 67 -5.41 2.67 2.00
C GLN A 67 -4.20 1.72 2.13
N PRO A 68 -4.35 0.39 2.33
CA PRO A 68 -3.19 -0.51 2.40
C PRO A 68 -2.32 -0.47 1.15
N ARG A 69 -2.94 -0.40 -0.04
CA ARG A 69 -2.24 -0.31 -1.31
C ARG A 69 -1.49 1.02 -1.46
N ILE A 70 -2.15 2.14 -1.14
CA ILE A 70 -1.52 3.47 -1.22
C ILE A 70 -0.35 3.58 -0.24
N ARG A 71 -0.47 3.01 0.96
CA ARG A 71 0.63 2.94 1.94
C ARG A 71 1.79 2.09 1.45
N LEU A 72 1.53 0.97 0.77
CA LEU A 72 2.57 0.14 0.16
C LEU A 72 3.27 0.88 -0.99
N GLU A 73 2.55 1.59 -1.85
CA GLU A 73 3.15 2.41 -2.91
C GLU A 73 3.99 3.56 -2.33
N LEU A 74 3.52 4.20 -1.25
CA LEU A 74 4.28 5.22 -0.52
C LEU A 74 5.57 4.65 0.08
N SER A 75 5.54 3.46 0.70
CA SER A 75 6.74 2.83 1.26
C SER A 75 7.77 2.46 0.19
N HIS A 76 7.32 1.98 -0.98
CA HIS A 76 8.18 1.82 -2.16
C HIS A 76 8.75 3.15 -2.66
N GLY A 77 7.96 4.22 -2.65
CA GLY A 77 8.42 5.55 -3.04
C GLY A 77 9.50 6.11 -2.11
N TYR A 78 9.40 5.89 -0.80
CA TYR A 78 10.47 6.19 0.15
C TYR A 78 11.73 5.38 -0.10
N LEU A 79 11.57 4.06 -0.35
CA LEU A 79 12.69 3.18 -0.62
C LEU A 79 13.49 3.65 -1.86
N ARG A 80 12.79 4.00 -2.94
CA ARG A 80 13.41 4.53 -4.17
C ARG A 80 14.03 5.92 -3.99
N ALA A 81 13.52 6.72 -3.05
CA ALA A 81 14.11 8.00 -2.69
C ALA A 81 15.36 7.88 -1.78
N GLY A 82 15.68 6.67 -1.30
CA GLY A 82 16.74 6.46 -0.30
C GLY A 82 16.35 6.87 1.13
N ASP A 83 15.07 7.18 1.37
CA ASP A 83 14.54 7.45 2.72
C ASP A 83 14.18 6.12 3.41
N PHE A 84 15.23 5.36 3.75
CA PHE A 84 15.09 4.02 4.32
C PHE A 84 14.38 4.02 5.67
N ASP A 85 14.56 5.08 6.46
CA ASP A 85 13.86 5.29 7.72
C ASP A 85 12.34 5.38 7.53
N ALA A 86 11.88 6.23 6.60
CA ALA A 86 10.46 6.34 6.32
C ALA A 86 9.89 5.07 5.67
N ALA A 87 10.64 4.44 4.76
CA ALA A 87 10.25 3.18 4.14
C ALA A 87 10.04 2.06 5.17
N ALA A 88 11.00 1.87 6.08
CA ALA A 88 10.94 0.85 7.12
C ALA A 88 9.77 1.08 8.07
N ARG A 89 9.53 2.32 8.52
CA ARG A 89 8.41 2.66 9.40
C ARG A 89 7.05 2.43 8.73
N GLU A 90 6.87 2.95 7.52
CA GLU A 90 5.60 2.85 6.80
C GLU A 90 5.27 1.38 6.48
N ALA A 91 6.24 0.64 5.94
CA ALA A 91 6.07 -0.75 5.58
C ALA A 91 5.90 -1.65 6.81
N GLY A 92 6.67 -1.44 7.88
CA GLY A 92 6.55 -2.21 9.12
C GLY A 92 5.20 -2.00 9.80
N SER A 93 4.72 -0.75 9.88
CA SER A 93 3.37 -0.45 10.37
C SER A 93 2.30 -1.11 9.50
N LEU A 94 2.44 -1.07 8.18
CA LEU A 94 1.50 -1.73 7.28
C LEU A 94 1.48 -3.25 7.50
N ALA A 95 2.66 -3.89 7.58
CA ALA A 95 2.78 -5.33 7.82
C ALA A 95 2.09 -5.80 9.11
N GLN A 96 2.09 -4.98 10.17
CA GLN A 96 1.38 -5.29 11.41
C GLN A 96 -0.15 -5.32 11.28
N THR A 97 -0.69 -4.60 10.28
CA THR A 97 -2.15 -4.50 10.05
C THR A 97 -2.66 -5.43 8.95
N GLN A 98 -1.76 -5.94 8.11
CA GLN A 98 -2.10 -6.81 6.98
C GLN A 98 -1.87 -8.29 7.33
N GLN A 99 -2.42 -9.17 6.50
CA GLN A 99 -2.22 -10.61 6.54
C GLN A 99 -1.95 -11.14 5.12
N GLY A 100 -1.48 -12.38 5.01
CA GLY A 100 -1.20 -13.03 3.72
C GLY A 100 -0.30 -12.17 2.82
N ASP A 101 -0.66 -12.07 1.54
CA ASP A 101 0.11 -11.37 0.52
C ASP A 101 0.36 -9.90 0.85
N GLY A 102 -0.62 -9.21 1.44
CA GLY A 102 -0.47 -7.81 1.84
C GLY A 102 0.59 -7.62 2.91
N ARG A 103 0.69 -8.56 3.85
CA ARG A 103 1.74 -8.58 4.88
C ARG A 103 3.08 -8.92 4.26
N ALA A 104 3.17 -9.94 3.42
CA ALA A 104 4.41 -10.34 2.78
C ALA A 104 4.99 -9.24 1.86
N ALA A 105 4.14 -8.54 1.11
CA ALA A 105 4.55 -7.40 0.30
C ALA A 105 5.12 -6.26 1.18
N ALA A 106 4.45 -5.93 2.28
CA ALA A 106 4.92 -4.93 3.22
C ALA A 106 6.25 -5.34 3.89
N LEU A 107 6.37 -6.59 4.35
CA LEU A 107 7.60 -7.13 4.92
C LEU A 107 8.76 -7.12 3.92
N SER A 108 8.51 -7.35 2.63
CA SER A 108 9.54 -7.31 1.59
C SER A 108 10.15 -5.91 1.45
N VAL A 109 9.32 -4.87 1.49
CA VAL A 109 9.77 -3.47 1.48
C VAL A 109 10.50 -3.13 2.78
N GLN A 110 9.92 -3.49 3.92
CA GLN A 110 10.52 -3.26 5.24
C GLN A 110 11.90 -3.89 5.32
N ALA A 111 12.03 -5.16 4.96
CA ALA A 111 13.29 -5.89 5.01
C ALA A 111 14.38 -5.24 4.16
N THR A 112 14.03 -4.76 2.96
CA THR A 112 14.98 -4.05 2.12
C THR A 112 15.43 -2.76 2.79
N ALA A 113 14.49 -1.96 3.29
CA ALA A 113 14.79 -0.70 3.96
C ALA A 113 15.65 -0.89 5.22
N VAL A 114 15.30 -1.83 6.10
CA VAL A 114 16.07 -2.09 7.33
C VAL A 114 17.44 -2.71 7.02
N HIS A 115 17.60 -3.49 5.94
CA HIS A 115 18.91 -3.94 5.50
C HIS A 115 19.81 -2.74 5.15
N GLU A 116 19.32 -1.77 4.38
CA GLU A 116 20.09 -0.57 4.02
C GLU A 116 20.41 0.29 5.26
N LEU A 117 19.49 0.42 6.23
CA LEU A 117 19.77 1.06 7.51
C LEU A 117 20.87 0.33 8.31
N GLY A 118 20.84 -1.00 8.30
CA GLY A 118 21.88 -1.82 8.91
C GLY A 118 23.25 -1.57 8.28
N LEU A 119 23.33 -1.59 6.94
CA LEU A 119 24.58 -1.30 6.22
C LEU A 119 25.10 0.12 6.52
N LYS A 120 24.20 1.11 6.59
CA LYS A 120 24.55 2.49 6.95
C LYS A 120 25.11 2.60 8.36
N ALA A 121 24.48 1.95 9.34
CA ALA A 121 24.95 1.93 10.73
C ALA A 121 26.33 1.24 10.86
N LEU A 122 26.53 0.13 10.16
CA LEU A 122 27.83 -0.55 10.11
C LEU A 122 28.92 0.34 9.48
N ALA A 123 28.59 1.03 8.39
CA ALA A 123 29.52 1.95 7.74
C ALA A 123 29.93 3.13 8.65
N SER A 124 29.05 3.55 9.58
CA SER A 124 29.38 4.54 10.61
C SER A 124 30.07 3.97 11.85
N GLY A 125 30.37 2.67 11.88
CA GLY A 125 31.00 2.00 13.03
C GLY A 125 30.03 1.63 14.16
N ASP A 126 28.73 1.83 13.99
CA ASP A 126 27.71 1.44 14.96
C ASP A 126 27.31 -0.03 14.74
N ALA A 127 28.15 -0.91 15.25
CA ALA A 127 27.98 -2.35 15.12
C ALA A 127 26.71 -2.88 15.82
N VAL A 128 26.31 -2.26 16.93
CA VAL A 128 25.14 -2.70 17.73
C VAL A 128 23.85 -2.41 16.97
N THR A 129 23.68 -1.17 16.51
CA THR A 129 22.51 -0.78 15.72
C THR A 129 22.50 -1.50 14.37
N GLY A 130 23.67 -1.60 13.72
CA GLY A 130 23.82 -2.33 12.46
C GLY A 130 23.37 -3.79 12.60
N LYS A 131 23.82 -4.50 13.63
CA LYS A 131 23.40 -5.88 13.91
C LYS A 131 21.89 -5.98 14.12
N SER A 132 21.31 -5.10 14.94
CA SER A 132 19.87 -5.11 15.21
C SER A 132 19.03 -4.94 13.95
N TYR A 133 19.43 -4.05 13.04
CA TYR A 133 18.74 -3.88 11.77
C TYR A 133 18.88 -5.08 10.83
N LEU A 134 20.07 -5.70 10.81
CA LEU A 134 20.31 -6.91 10.03
C LEU A 134 19.46 -8.09 10.53
N GLU A 135 19.34 -8.28 11.84
CA GLU A 135 18.47 -9.32 12.43
C GLU A 135 16.99 -9.08 12.09
N GLN A 136 16.53 -7.83 12.12
CA GLN A 136 15.17 -7.47 11.69
C GLN A 136 14.95 -7.77 10.19
N ALA A 137 15.92 -7.45 9.34
CA ALA A 137 15.85 -7.72 7.91
C ALA A 137 15.81 -9.22 7.62
N GLU A 138 16.64 -10.01 8.32
CA GLU A 138 16.65 -11.47 8.21
C GLU A 138 15.30 -12.07 8.61
N ALA A 139 14.75 -11.65 9.74
CA ALA A 139 13.47 -12.15 10.25
C ALA A 139 12.33 -11.89 9.25
N ALA A 140 12.25 -10.66 8.72
CA ALA A 140 11.23 -10.29 7.73
C ALA A 140 11.37 -11.09 6.42
N LEU A 141 12.59 -11.24 5.89
CA LEU A 141 12.82 -12.06 4.68
C LEU A 141 12.52 -13.53 4.92
N THR A 142 12.83 -14.04 6.11
CA THR A 142 12.51 -15.42 6.48
C THR A 142 11.02 -15.67 6.48
N GLU A 143 10.24 -14.74 7.04
CA GLU A 143 8.78 -14.83 7.01
C GLU A 143 8.25 -14.79 5.56
N VAL A 144 8.65 -13.79 4.77
CA VAL A 144 8.22 -13.65 3.36
C VAL A 144 8.51 -14.91 2.55
N LEU A 145 9.73 -15.44 2.63
CA LEU A 145 10.14 -16.61 1.85
C LEU A 145 9.43 -17.90 2.30
N ALA A 146 8.97 -17.95 3.55
CA ALA A 146 8.21 -19.09 4.07
C ALA A 146 6.74 -19.03 3.66
N THR A 147 6.12 -17.85 3.68
CA THR A 147 4.67 -17.71 3.43
C THR A 147 4.34 -17.42 1.97
N ASN A 148 5.24 -16.76 1.24
CA ASN A 148 5.02 -16.23 -0.10
C ASN A 148 6.26 -16.41 -0.99
N PRO A 149 6.73 -17.65 -1.23
CA PRO A 149 7.93 -17.91 -2.04
C PRO A 149 7.82 -17.34 -3.47
N ASP A 150 6.61 -17.25 -4.02
CA ASP A 150 6.34 -16.72 -5.36
C ASP A 150 6.67 -15.22 -5.49
N LEU A 151 6.85 -14.50 -4.38
CA LEU A 151 7.34 -13.12 -4.41
C LEU A 151 8.84 -13.02 -4.74
N ASP A 152 9.59 -14.13 -4.72
CA ASP A 152 11.01 -14.18 -5.05
C ASP A 152 11.35 -15.08 -6.26
N PRO A 153 10.73 -14.86 -7.43
CA PRO A 153 10.93 -15.75 -8.59
C PRO A 153 12.37 -15.75 -9.11
N LEU A 154 13.14 -14.70 -8.80
CA LEU A 154 14.54 -14.54 -9.21
C LEU A 154 15.54 -14.84 -8.09
N GLY A 155 15.08 -15.24 -6.89
CA GLY A 155 15.98 -15.55 -5.76
C GLY A 155 16.69 -14.33 -5.15
N SER A 156 16.24 -13.11 -5.45
CA SER A 156 16.86 -11.86 -4.96
C SER A 156 16.65 -11.67 -3.46
N MET A 157 15.48 -12.02 -2.92
CA MET A 157 15.21 -11.94 -1.49
C MET A 157 15.95 -13.03 -0.71
N ALA A 158 15.98 -14.25 -1.24
CA ALA A 158 16.77 -15.35 -0.70
C ALA A 158 18.27 -15.01 -0.69
N GLY A 159 18.79 -14.45 -1.79
CA GLY A 159 20.18 -13.97 -1.88
C GLY A 159 20.48 -12.86 -0.86
N ARG A 160 19.58 -11.88 -0.71
CA ARG A 160 19.71 -10.83 0.30
C ARG A 160 19.75 -11.42 1.72
N ARG A 161 18.85 -12.35 2.05
CA ARG A 161 18.83 -13.03 3.36
C ARG A 161 20.15 -13.77 3.61
N ALA A 162 20.66 -14.52 2.64
CA ALA A 162 21.92 -15.23 2.77
C ALA A 162 23.12 -14.28 3.01
N SER A 163 23.17 -13.15 2.30
CA SER A 163 24.17 -12.09 2.56
C SER A 163 24.09 -11.54 3.98
N ILE A 164 22.87 -11.27 4.46
CA ILE A 164 22.64 -10.79 5.84
C ILE A 164 23.12 -11.83 6.85
N GLN A 165 22.78 -13.11 6.68
CA GLN A 165 23.18 -14.20 7.55
C GLN A 165 24.70 -14.38 7.61
N SER A 166 25.38 -14.27 6.46
CA SER A 166 26.84 -14.30 6.39
C SER A 166 27.46 -13.15 7.19
N ARG A 167 26.93 -11.93 7.06
CA ARG A 167 27.39 -10.76 7.82
C ARG A 167 27.17 -10.94 9.32
N LEU A 168 25.96 -11.30 9.74
CA LEU A 168 25.62 -11.52 11.15
C LEU A 168 26.52 -12.59 11.80
N SER A 169 26.87 -13.64 11.05
CA SER A 169 27.78 -14.68 11.53
C SER A 169 29.20 -14.16 11.79
N GLY A 170 29.67 -13.19 10.99
CA GLY A 170 30.96 -12.52 11.20
C GLY A 170 30.96 -11.45 12.31
N MET A 171 29.79 -11.14 12.90
CA MET A 171 29.64 -10.18 13.99
C MET A 171 29.51 -10.84 15.37
N LYS A 172 29.62 -12.17 15.44
CA LYS A 172 29.67 -12.93 16.69
C LYS A 172 31.08 -12.89 17.27
#